data_AF-A0A520FR00-F1
#
_entry.id   AF-A0A520FR00-F1
#
_cell.length_a   1.000
_cell.length_b   1.000
_cell.length_c   1.000
_cell.angle_alpha   90.00
_cell.angle_beta   90.00
_cell.angle_gamma   90.00
#
_symmetry.space_group_name_H-M   'P 1'
#
loop_
_entity.id
_entity.type
_entity.pdbx_description
1 polymer ?
#
loop_
_entity_poly.entity_id
_entity_poly.type
_entity_poly.pdbx_seq_one_letter_code
_entity_poly.pdbx_strand_id
1 'polypeptide(L)' 'MNSGTGQLRRTLAIPITTVATALAVPYQRVRRLEIGQRLDPDLAATYSRWLTDREQQSSSLSLADTA' A
#
# COMPACT_ATOMS: atom_id res chain seq x y z
N MET A 1 13.53 -0.97 -6.97
CA MET A 1 13.04 -2.22 -6.33
C MET A 1 11.78 -1.86 -5.56
N ASN A 2 10.61 -2.30 -6.00
CA ASN A 2 9.31 -1.83 -5.48
C ASN A 2 8.68 -2.86 -4.51
N SER A 3 9.43 -3.92 -4.19
CA SER A 3 8.98 -5.12 -3.46
C SER A 3 8.47 -4.83 -2.04
N GLY A 4 8.88 -3.71 -1.44
CA GLY A 4 8.49 -3.32 -0.08
C GLY A 4 7.01 -2.98 0.06
N THR A 5 6.40 -2.34 -0.95
CA THR A 5 4.98 -1.96 -0.91
C THR A 5 4.05 -3.18 -0.85
N GLY A 6 4.33 -4.22 -1.64
CA GLY A 6 3.55 -5.45 -1.63
C GLY A 6 3.70 -6.25 -0.33
N GLN A 7 4.86 -6.21 0.32
CA GLN A 7 5.05 -6.80 1.64
C GLN A 7 4.29 -6.04 2.72
N LEU A 8 4.48 -4.72 2.80
CA LEU A 8 3.81 -3.87 3.79
C LEU A 8 2.29 -3.96 3.68
N ARG A 9 1.73 -3.93 2.46
CA ARG A 9 0.30 -4.14 2.23
C ARG A 9 -0.21 -5.45 2.86
N ARG A 10 0.54 -6.55 2.70
CA ARG A 10 0.16 -7.86 3.27
C ARG A 10 0.26 -7.86 4.79
N THR A 11 1.29 -7.24 5.36
CA THR A 11 1.42 -7.05 6.82
C THR A 11 0.22 -6.30 7.40
N LEU A 12 -0.26 -5.28 6.70
CA LEU A 12 -1.45 -4.51 7.09
C LEU A 12 -2.78 -5.22 6.74
N ALA A 13 -2.74 -6.46 6.22
CA ALA A 13 -3.90 -7.22 5.75
C ALA A 13 -4.78 -6.46 4.72
N ILE A 14 -4.19 -5.56 3.94
CA ILE A 14 -4.92 -4.75 2.95
C ILE A 14 -5.08 -5.54 1.63
N PRO A 15 -6.31 -5.73 1.12
CA PRO A 15 -6.52 -6.31 -0.20
C PRO A 15 -5.94 -5.43 -1.31
N ILE A 16 -5.34 -6.04 -2.34
CA ILE A 16 -4.81 -5.27 -3.48
C ILE A 16 -5.89 -4.48 -4.23
N THR A 17 -7.13 -4.96 -4.21
CA THR A 17 -8.31 -4.27 -4.76
C THR A 17 -8.63 -3.00 -3.99
N THR A 18 -8.46 -2.99 -2.67
CA THR A 18 -8.63 -1.78 -1.84
C THR A 18 -7.63 -0.70 -2.24
N VAL A 19 -6.37 -1.09 -2.49
CA VAL A 19 -5.35 -0.15 -3.01
C VAL A 19 -5.76 0.38 -4.39
N ALA A 20 -6.16 -0.50 -5.30
CA ALA A 20 -6.57 -0.12 -6.64
C ALA A 20 -7.71 0.90 -6.63
N THR A 21 -8.72 0.68 -5.78
CA THR A 21 -9.83 1.61 -5.57
C THR A 21 -9.35 2.93 -4.95
N ALA A 22 -8.54 2.88 -3.88
CA ALA A 22 -8.07 4.08 -3.18
C ALA A 22 -7.19 4.98 -4.05
N LEU A 23 -6.40 4.38 -4.95
CA LEU A 23 -5.52 5.10 -5.86
C LEU A 23 -6.18 5.39 -7.22
N ALA A 24 -7.44 5.01 -7.42
CA ALA A 24 -8.16 5.15 -8.68
C ALA A 24 -7.38 4.59 -9.89
N VAL A 25 -6.70 3.46 -9.72
CA VAL A 25 -5.94 2.79 -10.78
C VAL A 25 -6.40 1.34 -10.99
N PRO A 26 -6.23 0.78 -12.21
CA PRO A 26 -6.57 -0.62 -12.45
C PRO A 26 -5.75 -1.56 -11.55
N TYR A 27 -6.40 -2.60 -11.01
CA TYR A 27 -5.73 -3.58 -10.13
C TYR A 27 -4.48 -4.19 -10.77
N GLN A 28 -4.53 -4.48 -12.08
CA GLN A 28 -3.40 -5.03 -12.84
C GLN A 28 -2.18 -4.11 -12.79
N ARG A 29 -2.39 -2.79 -12.74
CA ARG A 29 -1.32 -1.78 -12.67
C ARG A 29 -0.61 -1.86 -11.32
N VAL A 30 -1.37 -1.95 -10.23
CA VAL A 30 -0.83 -2.17 -8.87
C VAL A 30 -0.09 -3.51 -8.79
N ARG A 31 -0.69 -4.59 -9.33
CA ARG A 31 -0.08 -5.92 -9.30
C ARG A 31 1.25 -5.97 -10.03
N ARG A 32 1.33 -5.40 -11.24
CA ARG A 32 2.57 -5.33 -12.04
C ARG A 32 3.64 -4.46 -11.37
N LEU A 33 3.23 -3.40 -10.67
CA LEU A 33 4.14 -2.57 -9.88
C LEU A 33 4.74 -3.37 -8.70
N GLU A 34 3.92 -4.12 -7.95
CA GLU A 34 4.38 -4.93 -6.80
C GLU A 34 5.40 -6.01 -7.20
N ILE A 35 5.22 -6.64 -8.36
CA ILE A 35 6.10 -7.71 -8.86
C ILE A 35 7.27 -7.18 -9.71
N GLY A 36 7.47 -5.85 -9.76
CA GLY A 36 8.58 -5.23 -10.49
C GLY A 36 8.49 -5.30 -12.01
N GLN A 37 7.35 -5.70 -12.56
CA GLN A 37 7.10 -5.77 -14.02
C GLN A 37 6.70 -4.42 -14.64
N ARG A 38 6.54 -3.37 -13.82
CA ARG A 38 6.25 -2.02 -14.28
C ARG A 38 7.08 -1.00 -13.50
N LEU A 39 7.76 -0.13 -14.23
CA LEU A 39 8.38 1.08 -13.69
C LEU A 39 7.38 2.22 -13.84
N ASP A 40 6.79 2.64 -12.71
CA ASP A 40 5.80 3.70 -12.64
C ASP A 40 6.09 4.50 -11.36
N PRO A 41 7.07 5.43 -11.41
CA PRO A 41 7.63 6.06 -10.22
C PRO A 41 6.59 6.89 -9.46
N ASP A 42 5.69 7.57 -10.17
CA ASP A 42 4.62 8.38 -9.56
C ASP A 42 3.62 7.49 -8.81
N LEU A 43 3.21 6.37 -9.44
CA LEU A 43 2.35 5.40 -8.78
C LEU A 43 3.07 4.73 -7.59
N ALA A 44 4.36 4.44 -7.72
CA ALA A 44 5.15 3.89 -6.63
C ALA A 44 5.22 4.83 -5.43
N ALA A 45 5.48 6.12 -5.67
CA ALA A 45 5.52 7.15 -4.63
C ALA A 45 4.14 7.31 -3.95
N THR A 46 3.08 7.41 -4.75
CA THR A 46 1.71 7.54 -4.24
C THR A 46 1.28 6.32 -3.44
N TYR A 47 1.58 5.12 -3.94
CA TYR A 47 1.27 3.87 -3.25
C TYR A 47 2.05 3.71 -1.95
N SER A 48 3.35 4.01 -1.97
CA SER A 48 4.19 3.97 -0.78
C SER A 48 3.66 4.90 0.31
N ARG A 49 3.37 6.16 -0.05
CA ARG A 49 2.81 7.15 0.89
C ARG A 49 1.49 6.68 1.49
N TRP A 50 0.58 6.19 0.65
CA TRP A 50 -0.72 5.72 1.10
C TRP A 50 -0.60 4.55 2.09
N LEU A 51 0.35 3.62 1.89
CA LEU A 51 0.60 2.53 2.84
C LEU A 51 1.18 3.03 4.16
N THR A 52 2.12 3.97 4.12
CA THR A 52 2.69 4.58 5.33
C THR A 52 1.62 5.28 6.17
N ASP A 53 0.71 6.02 5.53
CA ASP A 53 -0.40 6.67 6.24
C ASP A 53 -1.30 5.63 6.95
N ARG A 54 -1.54 4.47 6.32
CA ARG A 54 -2.32 3.37 6.93
C ARG A 54 -1.59 2.68 8.07
N GLU A 55 -0.29 2.47 7.93
CA GLU A 55 0.54 1.91 9.00
C GLU A 55 0.53 2.81 10.24
N GLN A 56 0.64 4.12 10.05
CA GLN A 56 0.54 5.11 11.11
C GLN A 56 -0.84 5.10 11.78
N GLN A 57 -1.93 5.06 11.01
CA GLN A 57 -3.30 4.97 11.54
C GLN A 57 -3.50 3.73 12.40
N SER A 58 -3.08 2.54 11.92
CA SER A 58 -3.18 1.29 12.67
C SER A 58 -2.36 1.34 13.96
N SER A 59 -1.19 1.96 13.92
CA SER A 59 -0.31 2.12 15.09
C SER A 59 -0.94 3.07 16.13
N SER A 60 -1.51 4.19 15.69
CA SER A 60 -2.19 5.15 16.57
C SER A 60 -3.46 4.57 17.21
N LEU A 61 -4.25 3.80 16.46
CA LEU A 61 -5.42 3.10 16.98
C LEU A 61 -5.03 2.08 18.07
N SER A 62 -3.98 1.29 17.84
CA SER A 62 -3.48 0.32 18.82
C SER A 62 -3.00 0.96 20.13
N LEU A 63 -2.46 2.18 20.07
CA LEU A 63 -2.02 2.93 21.26
C LEU A 63 -3.20 3.52 22.05
N ALA A 64 -4.31 3.87 21.39
CA ALA A 64 -5.48 4.46 22.02
C ALA A 64 -6.33 3.45 22.79
N ASP A 65 -6.36 2.18 22.38
CA ASP A 65 -7.13 1.11 23.05
C ASP A 65 -6.49 0.61 24.37
N THR A 66 -5.30 1.10 24.75
CA THR A 66 -4.57 0.65 25.95
C THR A 66 -4.62 1.65 27.11
N ALA A 67 -5.43 2.72 27.00
CA ALA A 67 -5.57 3.78 28.01
C ALA A 67 -6.94 3.73 28.71
#